data_AF-A0A0C4E455-F1
#
_entry.id   AF-A0A0C4E455-F1
#
_cell.length_a   1.000
_cell.length_b   1.000
_cell.length_c   1.000
_cell.angle_alpha   90.00
_cell.angle_beta   90.00
_cell.angle_gamma   90.00
#
_symmetry.space_group_name_H-M   'P 1'
#
loop_
_entity.id
_entity.type
_entity.pdbx_description
1 polymer ?
#
loop_
_entity_poly.entity_id
_entity_poly.type
_entity_poly.pdbx_seq_one_letter_code
_entity_poly.pdbx_strand_id
1 'polypeptide(L)'
;MMPNDELEQERMELLHQLYKVTFDDRLCQCPKNDGARHVLDIGTGIGAWALEYADRHPEAQVDGVDLSPIQPNFVSPNCRFLIDDIEHDWVFSDSFDFIFARAMLGTWGIEAWERLVAQAFRNLEPGGYFEIQDTKLPVRCDDGTLPDDSQLVRWDKRMRFLGLWAQHCCKSDLESLCLRLFTHFLDWTAEEVREFCASVLDDFDNMSFHAYWDV
;
A
#
# COMPACT_ATOMS: atom_id res chain seq x y z
N MET A 1 6.01 -1.82 -3.39
CA MET A 1 5.32 -3.09 -3.70
C MET A 1 6.19 -4.25 -3.21
N MET A 2 5.59 -5.25 -2.56
CA MET A 2 6.28 -6.45 -2.08
C MET A 2 6.31 -7.52 -3.21
N PRO A 3 7.21 -8.53 -3.16
CA PRO A 3 7.24 -9.59 -4.17
C PRO A 3 5.92 -10.37 -4.22
N ASN A 4 5.44 -10.80 -5.39
CA ASN A 4 4.19 -11.56 -5.52
C ASN A 4 4.40 -13.10 -5.54
N ASP A 5 5.53 -13.57 -5.00
CA ASP A 5 5.86 -15.00 -4.99
C ASP A 5 5.04 -15.80 -3.96
N GLU A 6 5.09 -17.13 -4.05
CA GLU A 6 4.33 -18.03 -3.17
C GLU A 6 4.64 -17.81 -1.68
N LEU A 7 5.89 -17.46 -1.35
CA LEU A 7 6.31 -17.24 0.02
C LEU A 7 5.68 -15.97 0.60
N GLU A 8 5.59 -14.90 -0.19
CA GLU A 8 4.89 -13.69 0.23
C GLU A 8 3.39 -13.94 0.38
N GLN A 9 2.77 -14.71 -0.51
CA GLN A 9 1.35 -15.06 -0.40
C GLN A 9 1.07 -15.85 0.90
N GLU A 10 1.93 -16.81 1.27
CA GLU A 10 1.86 -17.49 2.57
C GLU A 10 2.03 -16.52 3.76
N ARG A 11 2.95 -15.55 3.64
CA ARG A 11 3.14 -14.51 4.66
C ARG A 11 1.88 -13.65 4.83
N MET A 12 1.19 -13.31 3.74
CA MET A 12 -0.06 -12.53 3.77
C MET A 12 -1.19 -13.31 4.45
N GLU A 13 -1.30 -14.62 4.21
CA GLU A 13 -2.26 -15.47 4.92
C GLU A 13 -1.98 -15.50 6.43
N LEU A 14 -0.73 -15.68 6.83
CA LEU A 14 -0.34 -15.63 8.24
C LEU A 14 -0.63 -14.27 8.87
N LEU A 15 -0.43 -13.19 8.13
CA LEU A 15 -0.74 -11.83 8.58
C LEU A 15 -2.24 -11.67 8.82
N HIS A 16 -3.09 -12.18 7.94
CA HIS A 16 -4.54 -12.17 8.13
C HIS A 16 -4.95 -12.90 9.42
N GLN A 17 -4.40 -14.09 9.66
CA GLN A 17 -4.65 -14.82 10.91
C GLN A 17 -4.15 -14.06 12.16
N LEU A 18 -3.00 -13.40 12.07
CA LEU A 18 -2.47 -12.57 13.17
C LEU A 18 -3.44 -11.44 13.53
N TYR A 19 -3.97 -10.73 12.53
CA TYR A 19 -4.94 -9.66 12.77
C TYR A 19 -6.22 -10.18 13.43
N LYS A 20 -6.73 -11.34 12.98
CA LYS A 20 -7.90 -11.97 13.62
C LYS A 20 -7.64 -12.30 15.09
N VAL A 21 -6.51 -12.91 15.41
CA VAL A 21 -6.15 -13.20 16.81
C VAL A 21 -6.01 -11.92 17.63
N THR A 22 -5.42 -10.88 17.04
CA THR A 22 -5.23 -9.57 17.71
C THR A 22 -6.56 -8.88 18.01
N PHE A 23 -7.56 -9.10 17.16
CA PHE A 23 -8.85 -8.42 17.21
C PHE A 23 -10.01 -9.32 17.63
N ASP A 24 -9.73 -10.38 18.39
CA ASP A 24 -10.73 -11.31 18.93
C ASP A 24 -11.69 -11.86 17.84
N ASP A 25 -11.11 -12.27 16.70
CA ASP A 25 -11.77 -12.78 15.51
C ASP A 25 -12.71 -11.78 14.77
N ARG A 26 -12.63 -10.49 15.12
CA ARG A 26 -13.31 -9.42 14.37
C ARG A 26 -12.51 -9.05 13.12
N LEU A 27 -13.21 -8.90 11.99
CA LEU A 27 -12.60 -8.50 10.72
C LEU A 27 -12.33 -7.00 10.67
N CYS A 28 -13.16 -6.20 11.34
CA CYS A 28 -12.95 -4.77 11.53
C CYS A 28 -13.45 -4.29 12.90
N GLN A 29 -13.00 -3.10 13.31
CA GLN A 29 -13.31 -2.53 14.62
C GLN A 29 -14.55 -1.64 14.60
N CYS A 30 -14.83 -1.01 13.46
CA CYS A 30 -16.01 -0.19 13.27
C CYS A 30 -17.31 -1.03 13.32
N PRO A 31 -18.48 -0.37 13.43
CA PRO A 31 -19.76 -1.07 13.46
C PRO A 31 -20.08 -1.90 12.21
N LYS A 32 -19.37 -1.67 11.10
CA LYS A 32 -19.50 -2.45 9.86
C LYS A 32 -18.78 -3.80 9.90
N ASN A 33 -18.38 -4.27 11.08
CA ASN A 33 -18.05 -5.70 11.24
C ASN A 33 -19.25 -6.58 10.91
N ASP A 34 -20.46 -6.05 11.05
CA ASP A 34 -21.71 -6.69 10.66
C ASP A 34 -22.61 -5.66 9.95
N GLY A 35 -23.41 -6.13 8.99
CA GLY A 35 -24.46 -5.31 8.36
C GLY A 35 -23.96 -4.24 7.37
N ALA A 36 -22.74 -4.36 6.85
CA ALA A 36 -22.39 -3.69 5.60
C ALA A 36 -23.14 -4.35 4.44
N ARG A 37 -23.44 -3.58 3.41
CA ARG A 37 -24.11 -4.06 2.19
C ARG A 37 -23.24 -3.94 0.95
N HIS A 38 -22.36 -2.95 0.91
CA HIS A 38 -21.48 -2.72 -0.23
C HIS A 38 -20.09 -2.32 0.27
N VAL A 39 -19.17 -3.26 0.17
CA VAL A 39 -17.85 -3.21 0.78
C VAL A 39 -16.77 -3.09 -0.29
N LEU A 40 -15.83 -2.17 -0.09
CA LEU A 40 -14.61 -2.06 -0.89
C LEU A 40 -13.41 -2.45 -0.04
N ASP A 41 -12.66 -3.47 -0.43
CA ASP A 41 -11.36 -3.85 0.15
C ASP A 41 -10.22 -3.36 -0.75
N ILE A 42 -9.48 -2.36 -0.29
CA ILE A 42 -8.42 -1.68 -1.03
C ILE A 42 -7.08 -2.33 -0.74
N GLY A 43 -6.35 -2.71 -1.79
CA GLY A 43 -5.10 -3.45 -1.66
C GLY A 43 -5.39 -4.83 -1.08
N THR A 44 -6.39 -5.52 -1.64
CA THR A 44 -6.91 -6.78 -1.11
C THR A 44 -5.85 -7.90 -1.11
N GLY A 45 -4.77 -7.75 -1.88
CA GLY A 45 -3.70 -8.73 -1.96
C GLY A 45 -4.23 -10.07 -2.47
N ILE A 46 -3.97 -11.15 -1.72
CA ILE A 46 -4.50 -12.48 -2.05
C ILE A 46 -6.03 -12.61 -1.85
N GLY A 47 -6.70 -11.60 -1.28
CA GLY A 47 -8.15 -11.59 -1.09
C GLY A 47 -8.65 -12.25 0.19
N ALA A 48 -7.76 -12.63 1.12
CA ALA A 48 -8.12 -13.38 2.33
C ALA A 48 -9.17 -12.66 3.19
N TRP A 49 -9.01 -11.33 3.38
CA TRP A 49 -9.98 -10.55 4.13
C TRP A 49 -11.31 -10.40 3.39
N ALA A 50 -11.27 -10.03 2.11
CA ALA A 50 -12.47 -9.85 1.29
C ALA A 50 -13.32 -11.13 1.20
N LEU A 51 -12.70 -12.28 0.98
CA LEU A 51 -13.39 -13.57 0.91
C LEU A 51 -14.00 -13.94 2.25
N GLU A 52 -13.26 -13.79 3.35
CA GLU A 52 -13.80 -14.12 4.67
C GLU A 52 -14.95 -13.17 5.06
N TYR A 53 -14.87 -11.89 4.73
CA TYR A 53 -15.98 -10.96 4.92
C TYR A 53 -17.20 -11.39 4.09
N ALA A 54 -17.00 -11.70 2.81
CA ALA A 54 -18.07 -12.15 1.92
C ALA A 54 -18.75 -13.44 2.41
N ASP A 55 -17.96 -14.40 2.93
CA ASP A 55 -18.46 -15.66 3.48
C ASP A 55 -19.26 -15.46 4.77
N ARG A 56 -18.82 -14.54 5.64
CA ARG A 56 -19.54 -14.19 6.88
C ARG A 56 -20.80 -13.36 6.64
N HIS A 57 -20.85 -12.62 5.53
CA HIS A 57 -21.93 -11.70 5.18
C HIS A 57 -22.48 -11.97 3.76
N PRO A 58 -23.25 -13.06 3.54
CA PRO A 58 -23.82 -13.38 2.23
C PRO A 58 -24.74 -12.29 1.66
N GLU A 59 -25.25 -11.39 2.51
CA GLU A 59 -26.06 -10.23 2.14
C GLU A 59 -25.24 -9.04 1.59
N ALA A 60 -23.93 -9.02 1.82
CA ALA A 60 -23.05 -7.94 1.39
C ALA A 60 -22.45 -8.25 0.02
N GLN A 61 -22.32 -7.23 -0.82
CA GLN A 61 -21.47 -7.26 -2.01
C GLN A 61 -20.07 -6.78 -1.62
N VAL A 62 -19.05 -7.59 -1.89
CA VAL A 62 -17.65 -7.28 -1.57
C VAL A 62 -16.84 -7.14 -2.85
N ASP A 63 -16.20 -5.99 -3.00
CA ASP A 63 -15.32 -5.67 -4.12
C ASP A 63 -13.89 -5.53 -3.60
N GLY A 64 -13.00 -6.46 -3.97
CA GLY A 64 -11.57 -6.36 -3.67
C GLY A 64 -10.81 -5.77 -4.84
N VAL A 65 -9.97 -4.75 -4.57
CA VAL A 65 -9.15 -4.09 -5.59
C VAL A 65 -7.68 -4.30 -5.29
N ASP A 66 -6.92 -4.73 -6.29
CA ASP A 66 -5.46 -4.81 -6.23
C ASP A 66 -4.84 -4.55 -7.61
N LEU A 67 -3.58 -4.11 -7.65
CA LEU A 67 -2.81 -3.98 -8.88
C LEU A 67 -2.46 -5.33 -9.49
N SER A 68 -2.32 -6.37 -8.66
CA SER A 68 -1.83 -7.68 -9.07
C SER A 68 -2.97 -8.71 -9.12
N PRO A 69 -3.11 -9.49 -10.20
CA PRO A 69 -4.12 -10.54 -10.30
C PRO A 69 -3.69 -11.84 -9.61
N ILE A 70 -3.53 -11.79 -8.29
CA ILE A 70 -3.04 -12.92 -7.47
C ILE A 70 -4.14 -13.61 -6.63
N GLN A 71 -5.39 -13.24 -6.87
CA GLN A 71 -6.54 -13.74 -6.12
C GLN A 71 -7.00 -15.12 -6.64
N PRO A 72 -7.65 -15.94 -5.81
CA PRO A 72 -8.09 -17.28 -6.21
C PRO A 72 -9.18 -17.23 -7.29
N ASN A 73 -9.18 -18.24 -8.17
CA ASN A 73 -10.19 -18.38 -9.24
C ASN A 73 -11.59 -18.75 -8.72
N PHE A 74 -11.67 -19.36 -7.54
CA PHE A 74 -12.92 -19.76 -6.91
C PHE A 74 -13.20 -18.81 -5.76
N VAL A 75 -14.22 -17.96 -5.93
CA VAL A 75 -14.59 -16.90 -5.00
C VAL A 75 -16.04 -17.06 -4.56
N SER A 76 -16.38 -16.47 -3.42
CA SER A 76 -17.76 -16.42 -2.92
C SER A 76 -18.67 -15.69 -3.93
N PRO A 77 -19.94 -16.10 -4.11
CA PRO A 77 -20.82 -15.53 -5.14
C PRO A 77 -21.03 -14.02 -5.04
N ASN A 78 -20.83 -13.46 -3.85
CA ASN A 78 -20.97 -12.05 -3.49
C ASN A 78 -19.62 -11.32 -3.37
N CYS A 79 -18.52 -11.94 -3.79
CA CYS A 79 -17.18 -11.35 -3.82
C CYS A 79 -16.68 -11.26 -5.25
N ARG A 80 -16.12 -10.11 -5.64
CA ARG A 80 -15.42 -9.96 -6.92
C ARG A 80 -14.10 -9.23 -6.74
N PHE A 81 -13.15 -9.53 -7.62
CA PHE A 81 -11.84 -8.89 -7.64
C PHE A 81 -11.68 -8.05 -8.91
N LEU A 82 -11.17 -6.84 -8.72
CA LEU A 82 -10.92 -5.87 -9.77
C LEU A 82 -9.42 -5.57 -9.80
N ILE A 83 -8.86 -5.62 -11.00
CA ILE A 83 -7.47 -5.20 -11.23
C ILE A 83 -7.51 -3.72 -11.56
N ASP A 84 -7.14 -2.88 -10.61
CA ASP A 84 -7.15 -1.44 -10.78
C ASP A 84 -6.12 -0.77 -9.87
N ASP A 85 -5.71 0.43 -10.26
CA ASP A 85 -4.83 1.28 -9.47
C ASP A 85 -5.66 2.25 -8.61
N ILE A 86 -5.72 1.95 -7.32
CA ILE A 86 -6.46 2.78 -6.37
C ILE A 86 -5.84 4.18 -6.17
N GLU A 87 -4.60 4.39 -6.63
CA GLU A 87 -3.94 5.70 -6.69
C GLU A 87 -4.41 6.56 -7.87
N HIS A 88 -5.27 6.05 -8.75
CA HIS A 88 -5.96 6.83 -9.79
C HIS A 88 -7.38 7.23 -9.35
N ASP A 89 -8.10 7.97 -10.19
CA ASP A 89 -9.46 8.43 -9.89
C ASP A 89 -10.42 7.24 -9.88
N TRP A 90 -11.13 7.04 -8.77
CA TRP A 90 -12.05 5.92 -8.64
C TRP A 90 -13.28 6.13 -9.51
N VAL A 91 -13.59 5.13 -10.34
CA VAL A 91 -14.68 5.19 -11.33
C VAL A 91 -15.87 4.29 -10.96
N PHE A 92 -16.09 4.04 -9.67
CA PHE A 92 -17.22 3.24 -9.19
C PHE A 92 -18.56 3.95 -9.45
N SER A 93 -19.57 3.19 -9.89
CA SER A 93 -20.92 3.70 -10.16
C SER A 93 -21.73 3.94 -8.90
N ASP A 94 -21.48 3.13 -7.87
CA ASP A 94 -22.26 3.07 -6.65
C ASP A 94 -21.37 3.42 -5.44
N SER A 95 -21.96 4.07 -4.44
CA SER A 95 -21.27 4.36 -3.18
C SER A 95 -21.14 3.11 -2.32
N PHE A 96 -20.12 3.09 -1.48
CA PHE A 96 -19.86 2.03 -0.50
C PHE A 96 -20.37 2.45 0.87
N ASP A 97 -20.82 1.48 1.67
CA ASP A 97 -21.14 1.72 3.08
C ASP A 97 -20.02 1.29 4.03
N PHE A 98 -19.04 0.54 3.49
CA PHE A 98 -17.80 0.24 4.18
C PHE A 98 -16.63 0.19 3.19
N ILE A 99 -15.58 0.95 3.48
CA ILE A 99 -14.30 0.88 2.77
C ILE A 99 -13.25 0.43 3.78
N PHE A 100 -12.47 -0.56 3.40
CA PHE A 100 -11.48 -1.20 4.22
C PHE A 100 -10.12 -1.19 3.52
N ALA A 101 -9.05 -1.05 4.30
CA ALA A 101 -7.68 -1.26 3.85
C ALA A 101 -6.85 -1.85 5.00
N ARG A 102 -5.92 -2.75 4.71
CA ARG A 102 -5.07 -3.35 5.74
C ARG A 102 -3.66 -3.57 5.22
N ALA A 103 -2.67 -3.29 6.08
CA ALA A 103 -1.25 -3.50 5.81
C ALA A 103 -0.77 -2.80 4.51
N MET A 104 -1.15 -1.53 4.36
CA MET A 104 -0.78 -0.65 3.25
C MET A 104 0.45 0.23 3.57
N LEU A 105 1.07 0.07 4.74
CA LEU A 105 2.23 0.86 5.12
C LEU A 105 3.41 0.58 4.18
N GLY A 106 3.94 1.65 3.59
CA GLY A 106 5.07 1.58 2.66
C GLY A 106 4.68 1.18 1.24
N THR A 107 3.39 1.03 0.95
CA THR A 107 2.93 0.90 -0.43
C THR A 107 2.93 2.25 -1.13
N TRP A 108 2.63 3.34 -0.41
CA TRP A 108 2.39 4.67 -1.01
C TRP A 108 3.16 5.83 -0.35
N GLY A 109 3.39 6.90 -1.13
CA GLY A 109 3.91 8.18 -0.65
C GLY A 109 2.94 8.98 0.24
N ILE A 110 3.43 10.05 0.88
CA ILE A 110 2.63 10.88 1.81
C ILE A 110 1.43 11.55 1.12
N GLU A 111 1.60 12.05 -0.10
CA GLU A 111 0.54 12.73 -0.88
C GLU A 111 -0.57 11.76 -1.32
N ALA A 112 -0.23 10.49 -1.53
CA ALA A 112 -1.19 9.46 -1.87
C ALA A 112 -2.19 9.19 -0.73
N TRP A 113 -1.81 9.42 0.54
CA TRP A 113 -2.71 9.24 1.68
C TRP A 113 -3.83 10.29 1.73
N GLU A 114 -3.53 11.57 1.46
CA GLU A 114 -4.56 12.62 1.43
C GLU A 114 -5.55 12.36 0.29
N ARG A 115 -5.02 11.98 -0.88
CA ARG A 115 -5.82 11.62 -2.04
C ARG A 115 -6.70 10.40 -1.75
N LEU A 116 -6.15 9.34 -1.15
CA LEU A 116 -6.90 8.16 -0.74
C LEU A 116 -8.06 8.51 0.17
N VAL A 117 -7.79 9.22 1.27
CA VAL A 117 -8.82 9.56 2.26
C VAL A 117 -9.91 10.41 1.60
N ALA A 118 -9.53 11.35 0.73
CA ALA A 118 -10.48 12.16 -0.01
C ALA A 118 -11.32 11.33 -1.00
N GLN A 119 -10.73 10.33 -1.66
CA GLN A 119 -11.46 9.41 -2.55
C GLN A 119 -12.39 8.48 -1.78
N ALA A 120 -11.91 7.87 -0.69
CA ALA A 120 -12.72 7.06 0.21
C ALA A 120 -13.93 7.85 0.70
N PHE A 121 -13.71 9.08 1.17
CA PHE A 121 -14.80 9.95 1.62
C PHE A 121 -15.83 10.26 0.52
N ARG A 122 -15.39 10.55 -0.71
CA ARG A 122 -16.30 10.84 -1.85
C ARG A 122 -17.13 9.62 -2.28
N ASN A 123 -16.59 8.43 -2.11
CA ASN A 123 -17.22 7.18 -2.51
C ASN A 123 -18.00 6.51 -1.36
N LEU A 124 -17.97 7.07 -0.15
CA LEU A 124 -18.79 6.62 0.95
C LEU A 124 -20.20 7.23 0.91
N GLU A 125 -21.20 6.41 1.24
CA GLU A 125 -22.52 6.94 1.56
C GLU A 125 -22.50 7.72 2.89
N PRO A 126 -23.46 8.64 3.13
CA PRO A 126 -23.60 9.29 4.43
C PRO A 126 -23.78 8.26 5.56
N GLY A 127 -22.84 8.25 6.52
CA GLY A 127 -22.83 7.30 7.63
C GLY A 127 -22.05 6.00 7.35
N GLY A 128 -21.46 5.86 6.16
CA GLY A 128 -20.50 4.80 5.85
C GLY A 128 -19.18 4.95 6.63
N TYR A 129 -18.38 3.89 6.63
CA TYR A 129 -17.13 3.84 7.38
C TYR A 129 -15.94 3.64 6.45
N PHE A 130 -14.85 4.37 6.71
CA PHE A 130 -13.54 4.04 6.18
C PHE A 130 -12.66 3.58 7.34
N GLU A 131 -12.14 2.35 7.28
CA GLU A 131 -11.25 1.79 8.28
C GLU A 131 -9.92 1.36 7.65
N ILE A 132 -8.81 1.76 8.28
CA ILE A 132 -7.48 1.31 7.93
C ILE A 132 -6.89 0.56 9.12
N GLN A 133 -6.44 -0.67 8.89
CA GLN A 133 -5.71 -1.45 9.89
C GLN A 133 -4.25 -1.58 9.48
N ASP A 134 -3.39 -0.82 10.14
CA ASP A 134 -1.98 -0.80 9.80
C ASP A 134 -1.05 -0.69 10.99
N THR A 135 0.20 -1.05 10.74
CA THR A 135 1.31 -0.81 11.65
C THR A 135 1.62 0.67 11.70
N LYS A 136 1.74 1.21 12.92
CA LYS A 136 2.08 2.60 13.13
C LYS A 136 3.59 2.75 13.27
N LEU A 137 4.17 3.64 12.46
CA LEU A 137 5.53 4.16 12.66
C LEU A 137 5.50 5.63 13.13
N PRO A 138 6.46 6.07 13.96
CA PRO A 138 7.50 5.25 14.60
C PRO A 138 6.88 4.29 15.63
N VAL A 139 7.60 3.21 15.94
CA VAL A 139 7.17 2.24 16.95
C VAL A 139 6.88 2.96 18.27
N ARG A 140 5.72 2.66 18.86
CA ARG A 140 5.28 3.18 20.16
C ARG A 140 4.81 2.05 21.05
N CYS A 141 4.77 2.33 22.34
CA CYS A 141 4.23 1.43 23.34
C CYS A 141 3.35 2.22 24.29
N ASP A 142 2.09 1.81 24.40
CA ASP A 142 1.03 2.63 25.00
C ASP A 142 1.06 2.60 26.53
N ASP A 143 1.77 1.66 27.13
CA ASP A 143 2.02 1.57 28.56
C ASP A 143 3.35 2.26 29.00
N GLY A 144 4.05 2.88 28.05
CA GLY A 144 5.32 3.57 28.28
C GLY A 144 6.50 2.64 28.61
N THR A 145 6.35 1.32 28.43
CA THR A 145 7.40 0.36 28.79
C THR A 145 8.53 0.29 27.79
N LEU A 146 8.37 0.83 26.57
CA LEU A 146 9.39 0.83 25.52
C LEU A 146 10.47 1.89 25.81
N PRO A 147 11.71 1.47 26.14
CA PRO A 147 12.80 2.40 26.37
C PRO A 147 13.27 3.03 25.05
N ASP A 148 13.66 4.31 25.09
CA ASP A 148 14.19 5.06 23.95
C ASP A 148 15.48 4.49 23.35
N ASP A 149 16.22 3.72 24.15
CA ASP A 149 17.48 3.04 23.79
C ASP A 149 17.29 1.57 23.41
N SER A 150 16.05 1.08 23.39
CA SER A 150 15.73 -0.30 23.01
C SER A 150 16.16 -0.61 21.58
N GLN A 151 16.48 -1.89 21.33
CA GLN A 151 16.90 -2.34 20.01
C GLN A 151 15.83 -2.09 18.93
N LEU A 152 14.54 -2.13 19.30
CA LEU A 152 13.43 -1.86 18.41
C LEU A 152 13.37 -0.39 17.99
N VAL A 153 13.48 0.55 18.95
CA VAL A 153 13.55 1.99 18.64
C VAL A 153 14.81 2.32 17.83
N ARG A 154 15.93 1.65 18.13
CA ARG A 154 17.17 1.80 17.35
C ARG A 154 17.02 1.28 15.93
N TRP A 155 16.31 0.17 15.73
CA TRP A 155 16.01 -0.36 14.40
C TRP A 155 15.13 0.62 13.61
N ASP A 156 14.04 1.14 14.17
CA ASP A 156 13.16 2.15 13.55
C ASP A 156 13.95 3.39 13.09
N LYS A 157 14.75 3.97 13.99
CA LYS A 157 15.61 5.13 13.69
C LYS A 157 16.62 4.82 12.58
N ARG A 158 17.21 3.62 12.59
CA ARG A 158 18.18 3.19 11.57
C ARG A 158 17.52 2.97 10.22
N MET A 159 16.34 2.34 10.15
CA MET A 159 15.63 2.12 8.89
C MET A 159 15.25 3.45 8.24
N ARG A 160 14.73 4.40 9.03
CA ARG A 160 14.46 5.77 8.56
C ARG A 160 15.71 6.47 8.04
N PHE A 161 16.82 6.36 8.77
CA PHE A 161 18.10 6.95 8.36
C PHE A 161 18.67 6.31 7.09
N LEU A 162 18.64 4.97 6.99
CA LEU A 162 19.09 4.24 5.81
C LEU A 162 18.26 4.58 4.58
N GLY A 163 16.93 4.73 4.71
CA GLY A 163 16.07 5.17 3.62
C GLY A 163 16.48 6.56 3.07
N LEU A 164 16.75 7.52 3.96
CA LEU A 164 17.24 8.84 3.57
C LEU A 164 18.61 8.79 2.88
N TRP A 165 19.52 7.94 3.38
CA TRP A 165 20.84 7.76 2.76
C TRP A 165 20.76 7.10 1.39
N ALA A 166 19.93 6.06 1.24
CA ALA A 166 19.71 5.41 -0.04
C ALA A 166 19.19 6.40 -1.08
N GLN A 167 18.18 7.20 -0.71
CA GLN A 167 17.65 8.26 -1.57
C GLN A 167 18.74 9.30 -1.92
N HIS A 168 19.56 9.71 -0.94
CA HIS A 168 20.66 10.64 -1.18
C HIS A 168 21.71 10.07 -2.14
N CYS A 169 22.13 8.82 -1.97
CA CYS A 169 23.10 8.17 -2.86
C CYS A 169 22.56 8.10 -4.29
N CYS A 170 21.31 7.66 -4.47
CA CYS A 170 20.68 7.60 -5.79
C CYS A 170 20.67 8.95 -6.49
N LYS A 171 20.36 10.04 -5.78
CA LYS A 171 20.35 11.40 -6.33
C LYS A 171 21.76 11.94 -6.64
N SER A 172 22.69 11.74 -5.72
CA SER A 172 24.04 12.32 -5.82
C SER A 172 24.87 11.70 -6.94
N ASP A 173 24.69 10.40 -7.17
CA ASP A 173 25.50 9.64 -8.13
C ASP A 173 24.88 9.59 -9.54
N LEU A 174 23.64 10.08 -9.71
CA LEU A 174 22.89 9.95 -10.95
C LEU A 174 23.62 10.56 -12.16
N GLU A 175 24.05 11.83 -12.06
CA GLU A 175 24.80 12.47 -13.15
C GLU A 175 26.12 11.74 -13.40
N SER A 176 26.84 11.33 -12.35
CA SER A 176 28.12 10.64 -12.50
C SER A 176 27.98 9.30 -13.22
N LEU A 177 26.92 8.55 -12.95
CA LEU A 177 26.60 7.29 -13.62
C LEU A 177 26.20 7.51 -15.08
N CYS A 178 25.31 8.47 -15.33
CA CYS A 178 24.79 8.75 -16.67
C CYS A 178 25.83 9.41 -17.57
N LEU A 179 26.65 10.33 -17.06
CA LEU A 179 27.52 11.19 -17.86
C LEU A 179 28.47 10.38 -18.74
N ARG A 180 29.19 9.41 -18.17
CA ARG A 180 30.11 8.59 -18.96
C ARG A 180 29.38 7.59 -19.86
N LEU A 181 28.31 6.99 -19.37
CA LEU A 181 27.59 5.95 -20.11
C LEU A 181 26.88 6.55 -21.33
N PHE A 182 26.19 7.66 -21.16
CA PHE A 182 25.33 8.22 -22.20
C PHE A 182 26.15 8.98 -23.25
N THR A 183 27.20 9.68 -22.84
CA THR A 183 28.09 10.35 -23.80
C THR A 183 28.93 9.37 -24.63
N HIS A 184 29.32 8.23 -24.06
CA HIS A 184 30.20 7.26 -24.75
C HIS A 184 29.43 6.19 -25.53
N PHE A 185 28.23 5.82 -25.12
CA PHE A 185 27.49 4.71 -25.73
C PHE A 185 26.17 5.12 -26.40
N LEU A 186 25.63 6.30 -26.08
CA LEU A 186 24.38 6.80 -26.67
C LEU A 186 24.58 8.06 -27.53
N ASP A 187 25.83 8.52 -27.69
CA ASP A 187 26.21 9.73 -28.43
C ASP A 187 25.55 11.03 -27.93
N TRP A 188 25.13 11.08 -26.66
CA TRP A 188 24.57 12.30 -26.05
C TRP A 188 25.66 13.31 -25.74
N THR A 189 25.32 14.60 -25.78
CA THR A 189 26.16 15.67 -25.26
C THR A 189 26.09 15.70 -23.73
N ALA A 190 27.12 16.27 -23.09
CA ALA A 190 27.12 16.44 -21.63
C ALA A 190 26.00 17.37 -21.12
N GLU A 191 25.50 18.26 -21.98
CA GLU A 191 24.37 19.15 -21.64
C GLU A 191 23.05 18.39 -21.63
N GLU A 192 22.79 17.58 -22.68
CA GLU A 192 21.62 16.69 -22.73
C GLU A 192 21.56 15.72 -21.54
N VAL A 193 22.71 15.17 -21.13
CA VAL A 193 22.75 14.28 -19.94
C VAL A 193 22.38 15.03 -18.66
N ARG A 194 22.84 16.26 -18.47
CA ARG A 194 22.50 17.04 -17.27
C ARG A 194 21.04 17.43 -17.24
N GLU A 195 20.48 17.86 -18.37
CA GLU A 195 19.05 18.18 -18.47
C GLU A 195 18.18 16.95 -18.18
N PHE A 196 18.58 15.78 -18.69
CA PHE A 196 17.91 14.53 -18.38
C PHE A 196 18.04 14.14 -16.91
N CYS A 197 19.26 14.18 -16.34
CA CYS A 197 19.46 13.89 -14.92
C CYS A 197 18.68 14.85 -14.02
N ALA A 198 18.57 16.13 -14.37
CA ALA A 198 17.74 17.09 -13.65
C ALA A 198 16.26 16.67 -13.66
N SER A 199 15.72 16.29 -14.82
CA SER A 199 14.35 15.77 -14.94
C SER A 199 14.15 14.50 -14.09
N VAL A 200 15.11 13.57 -14.12
CA VAL A 200 15.03 12.34 -13.30
C VAL A 200 15.15 12.66 -11.81
N LEU A 201 15.93 13.67 -11.40
CA LEU A 201 15.97 14.10 -9.99
C LEU A 201 14.62 14.67 -9.54
N ASP A 202 13.92 15.41 -10.40
CA ASP A 202 12.55 15.86 -10.13
C ASP A 202 11.61 14.65 -9.96
N ASP A 203 11.77 13.60 -10.78
CA ASP A 203 11.01 12.35 -10.64
C ASP A 203 11.32 11.60 -9.32
N PHE A 204 12.57 11.66 -8.81
CA PHE A 204 12.93 11.09 -7.50
C PHE A 204 12.29 11.82 -6.30
N ASP A 205 11.87 13.08 -6.50
CA ASP A 205 11.08 13.84 -5.53
C ASP A 205 9.58 13.71 -5.77
N ASN A 206 9.17 13.11 -6.89
CA ASN A 206 7.78 12.85 -7.20
C ASN A 206 7.26 11.63 -6.43
N MET A 207 6.47 11.89 -5.40
CA MET A 207 5.89 10.87 -4.52
C MET A 207 4.78 10.04 -5.18
N SER A 208 4.37 10.34 -6.42
CA SER A 208 3.43 9.52 -7.20
C SER A 208 4.11 8.37 -7.96
N PHE A 209 5.44 8.33 -8.02
CA PHE A 209 6.18 7.31 -8.76
C PHE A 209 6.70 6.21 -7.83
N HIS A 210 6.26 4.98 -8.08
CA HIS A 210 6.64 3.79 -7.33
C HIS A 210 7.48 2.85 -8.23
N ALA A 211 8.75 3.20 -8.43
CA ALA A 211 9.66 2.43 -9.29
C ALA A 211 9.99 1.05 -8.69
N TYR A 212 9.94 0.01 -9.52
CA TYR A 212 10.34 -1.36 -9.19
C TYR A 212 11.33 -1.88 -10.24
N TRP A 213 12.15 -2.85 -9.84
CA TRP A 213 13.08 -3.55 -10.73
C TRP A 213 12.64 -5.01 -10.81
N ASP A 214 12.43 -5.53 -12.01
CA ASP A 214 12.26 -6.96 -12.20
C ASP A 214 13.63 -7.63 -11.99
N VAL A 215 13.76 -8.39 -10.90
CA VAL A 215 14.98 -9.12 -10.52
C VAL A 215 14.92 -10.57 -10.92
#